data_AF-A0A1V2DPH0-F1
#
_entry.id   AF-A0A1V2DPH0-F1
#
_cell.length_a   1.000
_cell.length_b   1.000
_cell.length_c   1.000
_cell.angle_alpha   90.00
_cell.angle_beta   90.00
_cell.angle_gamma   90.00
#
_symmetry.space_group_name_H-M   'P 1'
#
loop_
_entity.id
_entity.type
_entity.pdbx_description
1 polymer ?
#
loop_
_entity_poly.entity_id
_entity_poly.type
_entity_poly.pdbx_seq_one_letter_code
_entity_poly.pdbx_strand_id
1 'polypeptide(L)'
;MDRSTPLPFEPNTTPLGRYGAPACCQETARVSLRRTDNLGRPRRFTDPGKLRNVLGQAYAGHLRPDPHAHDDALARFDNVTVGHVWWHWPENPMGEHLIGVDTISRKQRYVPGEILTEGVRLDVIPGERKATAIHLPPPVILNLREDASPQGDRLSPDQLAYFRANGNNALIFVHGYNVAHGDWGRFLNGDRRSPQWHGNTRSFSRGPKWHPYKATIKQDPEALAEGYPFTLDDGDVNGSGAHNWAVHMEYQLNKAAGFDGRDWMPYSRIITVSWPGDTGATDFLQAELKAMAAGRRLVPLLQQLQDAGVAVNLITHSLGARVALTALNILGTTGRYNWVDHLFLWQPAVADNALSNDPERDVHPLGLGVFPAAYKAARQIVVLHSKKDGVLGPDERFSNSWGQQIAENVSS
;
A
#
# COMPACT_ATOMS: atom_id res chain seq x y z
N MET A 1 7.30 32.36 84.71
CA MET A 1 6.09 31.60 84.33
C MET A 1 6.31 31.15 82.91
N ASP A 2 6.86 29.95 82.79
CA ASP A 2 7.30 29.34 81.55
C ASP A 2 6.22 28.33 81.13
N ARG A 3 5.70 28.42 79.92
CA ARG A 3 4.67 27.51 79.38
C ARG A 3 5.09 27.11 77.96
N SER A 4 5.84 26.03 77.86
CA SER A 4 5.92 25.20 76.67
C SER A 4 5.39 23.81 77.02
N THR A 5 4.12 23.57 76.72
CA THR A 5 3.55 22.22 76.68
C THR A 5 4.24 21.42 75.57
N PRO A 6 4.87 20.27 75.85
CA PRO A 6 5.45 19.43 74.81
C PRO A 6 4.34 18.73 74.03
N LEU A 7 4.43 18.77 72.71
CA LEU A 7 3.58 17.99 71.80
C LEU A 7 3.77 16.48 72.09
N PRO A 8 2.72 15.65 71.98
CA PRO A 8 2.75 14.25 72.43
C PRO A 8 3.52 13.30 71.48
N PHE A 9 4.30 13.81 70.54
CA PHE A 9 5.06 13.02 69.59
C PHE A 9 6.45 13.64 69.38
N GLU A 10 7.50 12.84 69.62
CA GLU A 10 8.86 13.17 69.22
C GLU A 10 9.12 12.68 67.77
N PRO A 11 9.80 13.46 66.90
CA PRO A 11 10.21 12.96 65.60
C PRO A 11 11.22 11.83 65.78
N ASN A 12 10.90 10.68 65.20
CA ASN A 12 11.77 9.52 65.22
C ASN A 12 13.03 9.77 64.36
N THR A 13 14.19 9.90 65.01
CA THR A 13 15.52 10.05 64.37
C THR A 13 16.26 8.73 64.22
N THR A 14 15.57 7.58 64.38
CA THR A 14 16.18 6.26 64.15
C THR A 14 16.67 6.18 62.70
N PRO A 15 17.98 5.96 62.45
CA PRO A 15 18.48 5.74 61.10
C PRO A 15 17.73 4.57 60.49
N LEU A 16 17.27 4.71 59.24
CA LEU A 16 16.65 3.63 58.47
C LEU A 16 17.50 2.36 58.62
N GLY A 17 17.04 1.45 59.47
CA GLY A 17 17.73 0.21 59.77
C GLY A 17 17.80 -0.68 58.53
N ARG A 18 18.52 -1.78 58.67
CA ARG A 18 18.82 -2.90 57.74
C ARG A 18 17.71 -3.41 56.81
N TYR A 19 16.50 -2.90 56.93
CA TYR A 19 15.38 -3.00 56.00
C TYR A 19 15.02 -1.58 55.57
N GLY A 20 15.75 -1.05 54.58
CA GLY A 20 15.43 0.24 53.98
C GLY A 20 13.95 0.27 53.56
N ALA A 21 13.38 1.48 53.42
CA ALA A 21 12.09 1.67 52.76
C ALA A 21 11.99 0.67 51.59
N PRO A 22 10.88 -0.10 51.45
CA PRO A 22 10.79 -1.13 50.42
C PRO A 22 11.33 -0.50 49.15
N ALA A 23 12.38 -1.10 48.58
CA ALA A 23 12.79 -0.72 47.25
C ALA A 23 11.49 -0.70 46.47
N CYS A 24 11.13 0.44 45.89
CA CYS A 24 9.93 0.55 45.09
C CYS A 24 10.14 -0.40 43.92
N CYS A 25 9.80 -1.68 44.12
CA CYS A 25 9.89 -2.71 43.12
C CYS A 25 8.80 -2.32 42.13
N GLN A 26 9.23 -1.70 41.04
CA GLN A 26 8.35 -1.42 39.93
C GLN A 26 7.70 -2.73 39.53
N GLU A 27 6.38 -2.79 39.65
CA GLU A 27 5.63 -3.96 39.23
C GLU A 27 5.85 -4.17 37.73
N THR A 28 6.19 -5.40 37.36
CA THR A 28 6.41 -5.78 35.96
C THR A 28 5.34 -6.75 35.49
N ALA A 29 5.08 -6.71 34.20
CA ALA A 29 4.09 -7.54 33.53
C ALA A 29 4.61 -8.01 32.18
N ARG A 30 3.79 -8.81 31.50
CA ARG A 30 4.06 -9.30 30.15
C ARG A 30 3.22 -8.55 29.12
N VAL A 31 3.76 -8.36 27.93
CA VAL A 31 3.00 -7.88 26.77
C VAL A 31 3.13 -8.91 25.66
N SER A 32 2.00 -9.32 25.09
CA SER A 32 1.91 -10.29 24.00
C SER A 32 1.17 -9.65 22.83
N LEU A 33 1.84 -9.56 21.68
CA LEU A 33 1.32 -8.98 20.46
C LEU A 33 1.14 -10.08 19.41
N ARG A 34 -0.08 -10.22 18.91
CA ARG A 34 -0.38 -10.99 17.69
C ARG A 34 -0.37 -10.06 16.50
N ARG A 35 -0.15 -10.61 15.30
CA ARG A 35 -0.25 -9.86 14.05
C ARG A 35 -1.25 -10.49 13.12
N THR A 36 -2.10 -9.67 12.52
CA THR A 36 -3.02 -10.06 11.47
C THR A 36 -2.97 -9.09 10.31
N ASP A 37 -3.50 -9.50 9.17
CA ASP A 37 -3.90 -8.55 8.14
C ASP A 37 -5.29 -7.95 8.43
N ASN A 38 -5.74 -7.06 7.53
CA ASN A 38 -7.05 -6.41 7.60
C ASN A 38 -8.25 -7.36 7.44
N LEU A 39 -8.02 -8.61 7.00
CA LEU A 39 -9.02 -9.68 6.93
C LEU A 39 -9.02 -10.57 8.19
N GLY A 40 -8.18 -10.25 9.19
CA GLY A 40 -8.05 -11.02 10.42
C GLY A 40 -7.20 -12.28 10.27
N ARG A 41 -6.51 -12.48 9.14
CA ARG A 41 -5.67 -13.65 8.94
C ARG A 41 -4.35 -13.48 9.69
N PRO A 42 -3.90 -14.49 10.45
CA PRO A 42 -2.61 -14.43 11.15
C PRO A 42 -1.45 -14.16 10.19
N ARG A 43 -0.51 -13.32 10.62
CA ARG A 43 0.75 -13.06 9.90
C ARG A 43 1.91 -13.24 10.87
N ARG A 44 3.04 -13.73 10.36
CA ARG A 44 4.26 -13.94 11.16
C ARG A 44 4.89 -12.60 11.49
N PHE A 45 5.47 -12.44 12.66
CA PHE A 45 6.40 -11.34 12.91
C PHE A 45 7.77 -11.72 12.32
N THR A 46 8.41 -10.77 11.62
CA THR A 46 9.83 -10.88 11.24
C THR A 46 10.73 -10.18 12.26
N ASP A 47 10.20 -9.16 12.93
CA ASP A 47 10.82 -8.44 14.03
C ASP A 47 9.69 -8.02 15.00
N PRO A 48 9.81 -8.32 16.31
CA PRO A 48 8.80 -7.94 17.30
C PRO A 48 8.72 -6.41 17.53
N GLY A 49 9.72 -5.65 17.12
CA GLY A 49 9.85 -4.23 17.41
C GLY A 49 10.34 -3.97 18.83
N LYS A 50 10.12 -2.75 19.32
CA LYS A 50 10.59 -2.31 20.65
C LYS A 50 9.45 -1.67 21.44
N LEU A 51 9.40 -1.95 22.73
CA LEU A 51 8.59 -1.18 23.68
C LEU A 51 9.44 -0.14 24.37
N ARG A 52 8.89 1.05 24.59
CA ARG A 52 9.51 2.10 25.41
C ARG A 52 8.53 2.59 26.47
N ASN A 53 8.95 2.73 27.72
CA ASN A 53 8.12 3.36 28.75
C ASN A 53 8.28 4.89 28.74
N VAL A 54 7.53 5.57 29.62
CA VAL A 54 7.58 7.03 29.82
C VAL A 54 8.98 7.56 30.23
N LEU A 55 9.82 6.71 30.80
CA LEU A 55 11.21 7.04 31.20
C LEU A 55 12.22 6.75 30.09
N GLY A 56 11.77 6.31 28.91
CA GLY A 56 12.63 5.95 27.78
C GLY A 56 13.31 4.58 27.90
N GLN A 57 13.03 3.80 28.95
CA GLN A 57 13.54 2.44 29.09
C GLN A 57 12.95 1.57 27.97
N ALA A 58 13.84 0.89 27.23
CA ALA A 58 13.46 0.02 26.14
C ALA A 58 13.35 -1.44 26.60
N TYR A 59 12.34 -2.15 26.10
CA TYR A 59 12.18 -3.59 26.27
C TYR A 59 12.25 -4.27 24.91
N ALA A 60 13.09 -5.28 24.81
CA ALA A 60 13.23 -6.09 23.61
C ALA A 60 12.16 -7.19 23.58
N GLY A 61 11.52 -7.37 22.43
CA GLY A 61 10.61 -8.47 22.21
C GLY A 61 11.36 -9.72 21.77
N HIS A 62 10.74 -10.88 21.94
CA HIS A 62 11.18 -12.14 21.37
C HIS A 62 10.01 -12.83 20.66
N LEU A 63 10.32 -13.52 19.57
CA LEU A 63 9.35 -14.23 18.78
C LEU A 63 9.09 -15.62 19.37
N ARG A 64 7.84 -16.05 19.34
CA ARG A 64 7.43 -17.40 19.74
C ARG A 64 6.43 -17.96 18.72
N PRO A 65 6.44 -19.28 18.51
CA PRO A 65 5.36 -19.96 17.81
C PRO A 65 4.05 -19.75 18.59
N ASP A 66 2.97 -19.42 17.88
CA ASP A 66 1.63 -19.38 18.48
C ASP A 66 1.04 -20.80 18.48
N PRO A 67 0.63 -21.38 19.62
CA PRO A 67 0.01 -22.72 19.65
C PRO A 67 -1.25 -22.84 18.78
N HIS A 68 -1.90 -21.72 18.44
CA HIS A 68 -3.12 -21.66 17.67
C HIS A 68 -2.93 -21.16 16.22
N ALA A 69 -1.70 -20.87 15.79
CA ALA A 69 -1.39 -20.47 14.41
C ALA A 69 -0.07 -21.09 13.95
N HIS A 70 0.03 -21.50 12.69
CA HIS A 70 1.30 -21.97 12.15
C HIS A 70 2.30 -20.80 12.06
N ASP A 71 3.45 -20.96 12.72
CA ASP A 71 4.67 -20.16 12.68
C ASP A 71 4.65 -18.86 13.51
N ASP A 72 5.82 -18.25 13.76
CA ASP A 72 6.14 -17.17 14.71
C ASP A 72 5.23 -15.91 14.65
N ALA A 73 3.95 -16.08 15.03
CA ALA A 73 2.89 -15.08 14.95
C ALA A 73 2.69 -14.31 16.26
N LEU A 74 3.53 -14.56 17.28
CA LEU A 74 3.45 -13.92 18.58
C LEU A 74 4.78 -13.24 18.94
N ALA A 75 4.73 -11.92 19.12
CA ALA A 75 5.80 -11.15 19.73
C ALA A 75 5.53 -10.98 21.24
N ARG A 76 6.51 -11.34 22.08
CA ARG A 76 6.38 -11.28 23.53
C ARG A 76 7.45 -10.41 24.16
N PHE A 77 7.04 -9.62 25.14
CA PHE A 77 7.91 -8.76 25.95
C PHE A 77 7.69 -9.14 27.41
N ASP A 78 8.75 -9.59 28.07
CA ASP A 78 8.72 -9.91 29.50
C ASP A 78 9.29 -8.76 30.32
N ASN A 79 8.94 -8.70 31.61
CA ASN A 79 9.44 -7.72 32.57
C ASN A 79 9.19 -6.25 32.17
N VAL A 80 8.05 -5.97 31.52
CA VAL A 80 7.65 -4.63 31.13
C VAL A 80 7.04 -3.92 32.33
N THR A 81 7.51 -2.70 32.64
CA THR A 81 6.94 -1.92 33.77
C THR A 81 5.46 -1.63 33.53
N VAL A 82 4.62 -1.88 34.54
CA VAL A 82 3.19 -1.57 34.50
C VAL A 82 2.96 -0.07 34.27
N GLY A 83 1.98 0.28 33.44
CA GLY A 83 1.69 1.66 33.03
C GLY A 83 1.73 1.87 31.53
N HIS A 84 1.99 3.10 31.09
CA HIS A 84 2.00 3.46 29.67
C HIS A 84 3.33 3.11 29.00
N VAL A 85 3.24 2.35 27.92
CA VAL A 85 4.37 2.03 27.03
C VAL A 85 4.00 2.28 25.58
N TRP A 86 4.98 2.55 24.74
CA TRP A 86 4.83 2.76 23.30
C TRP A 86 5.53 1.65 22.54
N TRP A 87 4.78 0.99 21.67
CA TRP A 87 5.28 -0.03 20.78
C TRP A 87 5.63 0.57 19.43
N HIS A 88 6.88 0.39 19.03
CA HIS A 88 7.39 0.80 17.74
C HIS A 88 7.62 -0.42 16.87
N TRP A 89 6.93 -0.47 15.73
CA TRP A 89 7.10 -1.49 14.70
C TRP A 89 8.50 -1.38 14.04
N PRO A 90 9.11 -2.49 13.58
CA PRO A 90 10.35 -2.53 12.82
C PRO A 90 10.50 -1.52 11.69
N GLU A 91 11.77 -1.26 11.35
CA GLU A 91 12.19 -0.24 10.38
C GLU A 91 11.97 -0.58 8.89
N ASN A 92 11.43 -1.74 8.54
CA ASN A 92 11.09 -2.01 7.16
C ASN A 92 9.86 -2.92 7.07
N PRO A 93 8.65 -2.35 7.00
CA PRO A 93 7.43 -3.15 6.92
C PRO A 93 7.24 -3.82 5.54
N MET A 94 8.23 -3.78 4.62
CA MET A 94 8.13 -4.33 3.26
C MET A 94 6.90 -3.82 2.49
N GLY A 95 6.48 -2.59 2.76
CA GLY A 95 5.30 -1.96 2.14
C GLY A 95 3.97 -2.28 2.82
N GLU A 96 3.98 -2.92 4.00
CA GLU A 96 2.81 -3.01 4.87
C GLU A 96 2.59 -1.75 5.69
N HIS A 97 1.35 -1.54 6.13
CA HIS A 97 0.97 -0.40 6.97
C HIS A 97 0.20 -0.86 8.18
N LEU A 98 0.57 -0.41 9.37
CA LEU A 98 -0.26 -0.61 10.55
C LEU A 98 -1.51 0.27 10.43
N ILE A 99 -2.68 -0.36 10.51
CA ILE A 99 -3.98 0.31 10.39
C ILE A 99 -4.86 0.12 11.63
N GLY A 100 -4.41 -0.69 12.59
CA GLY A 100 -5.13 -0.83 13.84
C GLY A 100 -4.38 -1.64 14.88
N VAL A 101 -4.78 -1.43 16.14
CA VAL A 101 -4.39 -2.27 17.27
C VAL A 101 -5.61 -2.57 18.12
N ASP A 102 -5.88 -3.85 18.30
CA ASP A 102 -6.99 -4.34 19.10
C ASP A 102 -6.48 -4.95 20.40
N THR A 103 -7.10 -4.59 21.51
CA THR A 103 -6.94 -5.23 22.81
C THR A 103 -8.28 -5.82 23.22
N ILE A 104 -8.32 -6.56 24.33
CA ILE A 104 -9.57 -7.13 24.86
C ILE A 104 -10.63 -6.03 25.10
N SER A 105 -10.21 -4.84 25.53
CA SER A 105 -11.12 -3.76 25.93
C SER A 105 -11.21 -2.58 24.96
N ARG A 106 -10.34 -2.50 23.95
CA ARG A 106 -10.25 -1.32 23.07
C ARG A 106 -9.85 -1.71 21.67
N LYS A 107 -10.53 -1.11 20.68
CA LYS A 107 -10.13 -1.13 19.28
C LYS A 107 -9.62 0.25 18.88
N GLN A 108 -8.44 0.31 18.27
CA GLN A 108 -7.84 1.54 17.74
C GLN A 108 -7.61 1.38 16.25
N ARG A 109 -7.94 2.41 15.47
CA ARG A 109 -7.76 2.44 14.01
C ARG A 109 -6.87 3.62 13.68
N TYR A 110 -6.03 3.42 12.67
CA TYR A 110 -5.02 4.37 12.23
C TYR A 110 -5.08 4.52 10.72
N VAL A 111 -4.77 5.73 10.25
CA VAL A 111 -4.45 5.94 8.84
C VAL A 111 -3.02 5.42 8.59
N PRO A 112 -2.74 4.76 7.45
CA PRO A 112 -1.39 4.38 7.08
C PRO A 112 -0.41 5.55 7.20
N GLY A 113 0.70 5.33 7.92
CA GLY A 113 1.73 6.35 8.16
C GLY A 113 1.63 7.08 9.49
N GLU A 114 0.46 7.11 10.13
CA GLU A 114 0.18 7.93 11.32
C GLU A 114 1.11 7.62 12.51
N ILE A 115 1.35 6.34 12.78
CA ILE A 115 2.05 5.88 13.99
C ILE A 115 3.53 5.56 13.78
N LEU A 116 4.09 5.86 12.59
CA LEU A 116 5.44 5.44 12.21
C LEU A 116 6.53 5.98 13.16
N THR A 117 6.33 7.17 13.72
CA THR A 117 7.32 7.83 14.59
C THR A 117 6.99 7.68 16.08
N GLU A 118 5.75 8.00 16.47
CA GLU A 118 5.34 8.03 17.88
C GLU A 118 5.16 6.63 18.49
N GLY A 119 4.89 5.63 17.65
CA GLY A 119 4.54 4.29 18.11
C GLY A 119 3.12 4.20 18.69
N VAL A 120 2.69 2.98 18.98
CA VAL A 120 1.36 2.68 19.51
C VAL A 120 1.41 2.64 21.02
N ARG A 121 0.63 3.50 21.68
CA ARG A 121 0.44 3.43 23.13
C ARG A 121 -0.31 2.17 23.55
N LEU A 122 0.28 1.43 24.48
CA LEU A 122 -0.30 0.28 25.16
C LEU A 122 -0.34 0.54 26.67
N ASP A 123 -1.50 0.32 27.28
CA ASP A 123 -1.65 0.37 28.74
C ASP A 123 -1.37 -1.01 29.32
N VAL A 124 -0.20 -1.18 29.95
CA VAL A 124 0.24 -2.42 30.58
C VAL A 124 -0.36 -2.51 31.97
N ILE A 125 -1.05 -3.61 32.24
CA ILE A 125 -1.68 -3.94 33.52
C ILE A 125 -0.93 -5.10 34.18
N PRO A 126 -1.06 -5.30 35.51
CA PRO A 126 -0.51 -6.47 36.19
C PRO A 126 -0.86 -7.79 35.48
N GLY A 127 0.12 -8.69 35.39
CA GLY A 127 -0.02 -9.98 34.72
C GLY A 127 0.37 -9.96 33.24
N GLU A 128 -0.60 -9.80 32.34
CA GLU A 128 -0.36 -9.83 30.88
C GLU A 128 -1.30 -8.90 30.10
N ARG A 129 -0.72 -8.08 29.22
CA ARG A 129 -1.43 -7.30 28.21
C ARG A 129 -1.37 -8.03 26.86
N LYS A 130 -2.52 -8.43 26.34
CA LYS A 130 -2.66 -9.01 24.99
C LYS A 130 -3.19 -7.97 24.02
N ALA A 131 -2.56 -7.87 22.84
CA ALA A 131 -3.06 -7.06 21.75
C ALA A 131 -2.82 -7.74 20.39
N THR A 132 -3.54 -7.27 19.37
CA THR A 132 -3.44 -7.70 17.99
C THR A 132 -3.15 -6.49 17.12
N ALA A 133 -2.00 -6.48 16.48
CA ALA A 133 -1.61 -5.48 15.50
C ALA A 133 -2.14 -5.86 14.11
N ILE A 134 -2.93 -4.98 13.51
CA ILE A 134 -3.63 -5.20 12.25
C ILE A 134 -2.92 -4.38 11.18
N HIS A 135 -2.44 -5.08 10.15
CA HIS A 135 -1.71 -4.46 9.05
C HIS A 135 -2.47 -4.58 7.75
N LEU A 136 -2.41 -3.54 6.93
CA LEU A 136 -2.74 -3.65 5.53
C LEU A 136 -1.59 -4.39 4.82
N PRO A 137 -1.85 -5.51 4.10
CA PRO A 137 -0.84 -6.26 3.36
C PRO A 137 -0.08 -5.37 2.37
N PRO A 138 1.11 -5.76 1.89
CA PRO A 138 1.82 -4.98 0.90
C PRO A 138 1.04 -4.94 -0.43
N PRO A 139 1.27 -3.92 -1.28
CA PRO A 139 0.67 -3.87 -2.60
C PRO A 139 1.11 -5.06 -3.45
N VAL A 140 0.29 -5.46 -4.41
CA VAL A 140 0.61 -6.56 -5.32
C VAL A 140 0.91 -6.00 -6.70
N ILE A 141 2.19 -6.05 -7.09
CA ILE A 141 2.63 -5.67 -8.44
C ILE A 141 3.24 -6.88 -9.14
N LEU A 142 2.65 -7.24 -10.28
CA LEU A 142 3.23 -8.20 -11.22
C LEU A 142 4.19 -7.46 -12.15
N ASN A 143 5.50 -7.69 -12.01
CA ASN A 143 6.51 -7.06 -12.85
C ASN A 143 6.82 -7.91 -14.09
N LEU A 144 6.28 -7.51 -15.24
CA LEU A 144 6.50 -8.13 -16.54
C LEU A 144 7.59 -7.43 -17.36
N ARG A 145 8.38 -6.53 -16.76
CA ARG A 145 9.46 -5.79 -17.44
C ARG A 145 10.76 -6.56 -17.53
N GLU A 146 11.09 -7.29 -16.47
CA GLU A 146 12.32 -8.08 -16.36
C GLU A 146 12.05 -9.50 -16.81
N ASP A 147 12.98 -10.12 -17.53
CA ASP A 147 12.89 -11.53 -17.92
C ASP A 147 12.99 -12.39 -16.65
N ALA A 148 11.83 -12.73 -16.09
CA ALA A 148 11.71 -13.65 -14.98
C ALA A 148 11.44 -15.05 -15.54
N SER A 149 11.84 -16.08 -14.78
CA SER A 149 11.34 -17.43 -15.04
C SER A 149 9.80 -17.45 -14.99
N PRO A 150 9.10 -18.37 -15.68
CA PRO A 150 7.63 -18.45 -15.64
C PRO A 150 7.01 -18.63 -14.23
N GLN A 151 7.81 -19.01 -13.22
CA GLN A 151 7.39 -19.02 -11.82
C GLN A 151 7.32 -17.62 -11.19
N GLY A 152 8.06 -16.65 -11.73
CA GLY A 152 8.05 -15.24 -11.30
C GLY A 152 6.81 -14.47 -11.74
N ASP A 153 6.09 -14.95 -12.76
CA ASP A 153 4.87 -14.30 -13.28
C ASP A 153 3.60 -14.81 -12.58
N ARG A 154 3.71 -15.13 -11.27
CA ARG A 154 2.64 -15.68 -10.43
C ARG A 154 2.61 -14.98 -9.08
N LEU A 155 1.45 -15.03 -8.41
CA LEU A 155 1.33 -14.61 -7.03
C LEU A 155 2.05 -15.57 -6.09
N SER A 156 2.62 -15.03 -5.02
CA SER A 156 3.08 -15.85 -3.90
C SER A 156 1.91 -16.56 -3.23
N PRO A 157 2.14 -17.67 -2.48
CA PRO A 157 1.09 -18.35 -1.75
C PRO A 157 0.29 -17.43 -0.82
N ASP A 158 0.97 -16.48 -0.17
CA ASP A 158 0.36 -15.50 0.74
C ASP A 158 -0.56 -14.50 0.01
N GLN A 159 -0.12 -14.02 -1.16
CA GLN A 159 -0.90 -13.13 -2.01
C GLN A 159 -2.12 -13.86 -2.58
N LEU A 160 -1.95 -15.08 -3.07
CA LEU A 160 -3.07 -15.89 -3.56
C LEU A 160 -4.09 -16.18 -2.45
N ALA A 161 -3.59 -16.55 -1.26
CA ALA A 161 -4.45 -16.75 -0.09
C ALA A 161 -5.20 -15.46 0.29
N TYR A 162 -4.62 -14.28 0.06
CA TYR A 162 -5.28 -12.99 0.33
C TYR A 162 -6.50 -12.84 -0.56
N PHE A 163 -6.36 -12.97 -1.88
CA PHE A 163 -7.49 -12.82 -2.80
C PHE A 163 -8.57 -13.89 -2.60
N ARG A 164 -8.18 -15.11 -2.24
CA ARG A 164 -9.15 -16.16 -1.85
C ARG A 164 -9.99 -15.76 -0.64
N ALA A 165 -9.36 -15.17 0.37
CA ALA A 165 -10.06 -14.71 1.57
C ALA A 165 -10.81 -13.39 1.35
N ASN A 166 -10.35 -12.55 0.43
CA ASN A 166 -10.93 -11.25 0.12
C ASN A 166 -12.09 -11.35 -0.87
N GLY A 167 -13.15 -12.05 -0.48
CA GLY A 167 -14.34 -12.25 -1.32
C GLY A 167 -14.11 -13.15 -2.53
N ASN A 168 -12.98 -13.88 -2.57
CA ASN A 168 -12.63 -14.82 -3.63
C ASN A 168 -12.64 -14.17 -5.02
N ASN A 169 -12.18 -12.92 -5.11
CA ASN A 169 -12.10 -12.14 -6.34
C ASN A 169 -10.75 -11.40 -6.42
N ALA A 170 -10.22 -11.28 -7.63
CA ALA A 170 -9.05 -10.48 -7.93
C ALA A 170 -9.37 -9.48 -9.04
N LEU A 171 -9.10 -8.20 -8.76
CA LEU A 171 -9.11 -7.13 -9.74
C LEU A 171 -7.67 -6.88 -10.20
N ILE A 172 -7.46 -6.93 -11.52
CA ILE A 172 -6.17 -6.74 -12.17
C ILE A 172 -6.22 -5.43 -12.96
N PHE A 173 -5.27 -4.53 -12.73
CA PHE A 173 -5.11 -3.30 -13.49
C PHE A 173 -3.87 -3.34 -14.37
N VAL A 174 -4.02 -3.02 -15.66
CA VAL A 174 -2.92 -2.89 -16.62
C VAL A 174 -2.83 -1.46 -17.12
N HIS A 175 -1.71 -0.80 -16.81
CA HIS A 175 -1.47 0.60 -17.21
C HIS A 175 -1.26 0.75 -18.73
N GLY A 176 -1.36 1.99 -19.22
CA GLY A 176 -1.19 2.34 -20.62
C GLY A 176 0.26 2.46 -21.10
N TYR A 177 0.41 3.00 -22.32
CA TYR A 177 1.69 3.35 -22.93
C TYR A 177 2.41 4.49 -22.18
N ASN A 178 3.73 4.59 -22.34
CA ASN A 178 4.57 5.66 -21.80
C ASN A 178 4.53 5.78 -20.27
N VAL A 179 4.39 4.66 -19.59
CA VAL A 179 4.46 4.56 -18.12
C VAL A 179 5.72 3.80 -17.77
N ALA A 180 6.69 4.46 -17.13
CA ALA A 180 7.90 3.84 -16.60
C ALA A 180 7.58 2.89 -15.42
N HIS A 181 8.54 2.07 -14.98
CA HIS A 181 8.34 1.28 -13.74
C HIS A 181 8.18 2.22 -12.54
N GLY A 182 9.03 3.25 -12.47
CA GLY A 182 9.02 4.25 -11.41
C GLY A 182 9.40 3.68 -10.04
N ASP A 183 9.19 4.48 -9.01
CA ASP A 183 9.48 4.16 -7.62
C ASP A 183 8.30 4.50 -6.71
N TRP A 184 8.24 3.87 -5.54
CA TRP A 184 7.28 4.21 -4.50
C TRP A 184 7.58 5.59 -3.90
N GLY A 185 6.52 6.32 -3.52
CA GLY A 185 6.64 7.56 -2.75
C GLY A 185 7.12 7.32 -1.32
N ARG A 186 7.16 8.39 -0.52
CA ARG A 186 7.60 8.33 0.89
C ARG A 186 6.63 9.06 1.80
N PHE A 187 6.57 8.63 3.06
CA PHE A 187 5.85 9.36 4.10
C PHE A 187 6.62 10.63 4.48
N LEU A 188 5.91 11.74 4.69
CA LEU A 188 6.50 12.95 5.25
C LEU A 188 6.85 12.71 6.73
N ASN A 189 8.04 13.13 7.16
CA ASN A 189 8.56 13.03 8.52
C ASN A 189 9.03 14.41 9.01
N GLY A 190 8.16 15.40 8.85
CA GLY A 190 8.38 16.79 9.21
C GLY A 190 9.19 17.58 8.18
N ASP A 191 9.81 18.68 8.65
CA ASP A 191 10.67 19.52 7.83
C ASP A 191 12.14 19.40 8.21
N ARG A 192 12.99 19.53 7.20
CA ARG A 192 14.43 19.69 7.35
C ARG A 192 14.77 21.16 7.23
N ARG A 193 15.58 21.66 8.18
CA ARG A 193 16.18 23.00 8.11
C ARG A 193 17.54 22.92 7.45
N SER A 194 17.70 23.64 6.34
CA SER A 194 18.97 23.76 5.63
C SER A 194 19.45 25.22 5.73
N PRO A 195 20.68 25.47 6.23
CA PRO A 195 21.21 26.82 6.29
C PRO A 195 21.35 27.40 4.88
N GLN A 196 20.91 28.64 4.72
CA GLN A 196 21.11 29.44 3.53
C GLN A 196 21.88 30.71 3.92
N TRP A 197 22.69 31.20 2.99
CA TRP A 197 23.48 32.42 3.18
C TRP A 197 23.05 33.43 2.13
N HIS A 198 22.66 34.62 2.58
CA HIS A 198 22.41 35.78 1.72
C HIS A 198 23.35 36.90 2.15
N GLY A 199 24.49 37.01 1.46
CA GLY A 199 25.60 37.86 1.91
C GLY A 199 26.12 37.40 3.28
N ASN A 200 26.22 38.32 4.24
CA ASN A 200 26.68 38.02 5.61
C ASN A 200 25.56 37.56 6.56
N THR A 201 24.32 37.41 6.07
CA THR A 201 23.17 37.01 6.90
C THR A 201 22.87 35.53 6.69
N ARG A 202 22.79 34.79 7.81
CA ARG A 202 22.40 33.38 7.82
C ARG A 202 20.87 33.27 7.91
N SER A 203 20.25 32.67 6.91
CA SER A 203 18.84 32.27 6.91
C SER A 203 18.74 30.73 6.96
N PHE A 204 17.51 30.22 7.06
CA PHE A 204 17.25 28.78 6.96
C PHE A 204 16.10 28.56 5.98
N SER A 205 16.31 27.69 5.01
CA SER A 205 15.22 27.11 4.22
C SER A 205 14.66 25.90 4.95
N ARG A 206 13.34 25.72 4.85
CA ARG A 206 12.64 24.54 5.32
C ARG A 206 12.19 23.77 4.09
N GLY A 207 12.53 22.48 4.03
CA GLY A 207 12.08 21.57 2.98
C GLY A 207 11.56 20.27 3.58
N PRO A 208 10.94 19.38 2.78
CA PRO A 208 10.39 18.14 3.29
C PRO A 208 11.51 17.23 3.82
N LYS A 209 11.26 16.63 4.99
CA LYS A 209 12.07 15.55 5.53
C LYS A 209 11.30 14.25 5.33
N TRP A 210 11.86 13.32 4.58
CA TRP A 210 11.19 12.07 4.23
C TRP A 210 11.46 10.95 5.23
N HIS A 211 10.45 10.13 5.50
CA HIS A 211 10.63 8.83 6.15
C HIS A 211 11.36 7.89 5.19
N PRO A 212 12.26 7.01 5.68
CA PRO A 212 12.87 5.96 4.84
C PRO A 212 11.87 4.90 4.33
N TYR A 213 10.61 4.91 4.81
CA TYR A 213 9.64 3.89 4.43
C TYR A 213 8.90 4.30 3.18
N LYS A 214 8.70 3.32 2.31
CA LYS A 214 7.93 3.45 1.07
C LYS A 214 6.45 3.64 1.41
N ALA A 215 5.86 4.69 0.87
CA ALA A 215 4.41 4.88 0.87
C ALA A 215 3.80 4.06 -0.26
N THR A 216 3.14 2.96 0.10
CA THR A 216 2.48 2.04 -0.85
C THR A 216 0.95 2.20 -0.83
N ILE A 217 0.50 3.40 -0.50
CA ILE A 217 -0.89 3.84 -0.43
C ILE A 217 -0.97 5.29 -0.92
N LYS A 218 -2.14 5.70 -1.43
CA LYS A 218 -2.36 7.08 -1.86
C LYS A 218 -2.38 8.01 -0.65
N GLN A 219 -1.55 9.02 -0.72
CA GLN A 219 -1.45 10.15 0.20
C GLN A 219 -2.02 11.40 -0.45
N ASP A 220 -2.40 12.38 0.36
CA ASP A 220 -2.85 13.68 -0.09
C ASP A 220 -1.71 14.70 0.09
N PRO A 221 -1.06 15.16 -0.99
CA PRO A 221 0.07 16.08 -0.89
C PRO A 221 -0.30 17.40 -0.21
N GLU A 222 -1.50 17.93 -0.51
CA GLU A 222 -1.97 19.21 0.03
C GLU A 222 -2.25 19.09 1.52
N ALA A 223 -2.98 18.05 1.93
CA ALA A 223 -3.26 17.81 3.35
C ALA A 223 -1.98 17.53 4.16
N LEU A 224 -0.99 16.85 3.57
CA LEU A 224 0.30 16.61 4.23
C LEU A 224 1.17 17.87 4.36
N ALA A 225 1.06 18.79 3.41
CA ALA A 225 1.80 20.05 3.42
C ALA A 225 1.15 21.12 4.32
N GLU A 226 -0.06 20.88 4.84
CA GLU A 226 -0.76 21.83 5.70
C GLU A 226 0.09 22.20 6.93
N GLY A 227 0.32 23.50 7.12
CA GLY A 227 1.17 24.02 8.21
C GLY A 227 2.68 24.02 7.94
N TYR A 228 3.12 23.57 6.76
CA TYR A 228 4.51 23.66 6.31
C TYR A 228 4.73 24.83 5.31
N PRO A 229 5.95 25.38 5.23
CA PRO A 229 6.29 26.49 4.31
C PRO A 229 6.69 26.00 2.91
N PHE A 230 6.30 24.78 2.53
CA PHE A 230 6.59 24.17 1.23
C PHE A 230 5.35 23.46 0.71
N THR A 231 5.27 23.29 -0.61
CA THR A 231 4.28 22.44 -1.28
C THR A 231 4.88 21.05 -1.51
N LEU A 232 4.02 20.05 -1.68
CA LEU A 232 4.41 18.70 -2.06
C LEU A 232 3.75 18.36 -3.39
N ASP A 233 4.52 17.80 -4.31
CA ASP A 233 3.96 17.29 -5.56
C ASP A 233 3.46 15.86 -5.36
N ASP A 234 2.50 15.42 -6.19
CA ASP A 234 1.97 14.05 -6.15
C ASP A 234 3.09 13.01 -6.28
N GLY A 235 4.07 13.28 -7.15
CA GLY A 235 5.22 12.41 -7.37
C GLY A 235 6.09 12.18 -6.13
N ASP A 236 6.16 13.15 -5.22
CA ASP A 236 6.97 13.05 -4.01
C ASP A 236 6.38 12.05 -3.01
N VAL A 237 5.05 12.10 -2.84
CA VAL A 237 4.33 11.33 -1.81
C VAL A 237 3.74 10.04 -2.34
N ASN A 238 3.34 10.00 -3.62
CA ASN A 238 2.67 8.85 -4.23
C ASN A 238 3.57 8.09 -5.22
N GLY A 239 4.81 8.56 -5.41
CA GLY A 239 5.79 7.89 -6.27
C GLY A 239 5.57 8.20 -7.74
N SER A 240 6.18 7.41 -8.62
CA SER A 240 6.20 7.64 -10.07
C SER A 240 5.83 6.39 -10.88
N GLY A 241 5.52 6.60 -12.17
CA GLY A 241 5.31 5.50 -13.12
C GLY A 241 4.22 4.51 -12.68
N ALA A 242 4.48 3.21 -12.86
CA ALA A 242 3.55 2.14 -12.52
C ALA A 242 3.20 2.11 -11.02
N HIS A 243 4.12 2.52 -10.13
CA HIS A 243 3.88 2.61 -8.70
C HIS A 243 2.88 3.71 -8.33
N ASN A 244 2.98 4.88 -8.98
CA ASN A 244 2.01 5.97 -8.82
C ASN A 244 0.62 5.52 -9.30
N TRP A 245 0.54 4.93 -10.50
CA TRP A 245 -0.70 4.36 -11.00
C TRP A 245 -1.30 3.32 -10.05
N ALA A 246 -0.47 2.45 -9.45
CA ALA A 246 -0.94 1.43 -8.52
C ALA A 246 -1.66 2.04 -7.31
N VAL A 247 -1.03 3.03 -6.63
CA VAL A 247 -1.64 3.63 -5.42
C VAL A 247 -2.90 4.43 -5.74
N HIS A 248 -2.90 5.17 -6.85
CA HIS A 248 -4.06 5.97 -7.26
C HIS A 248 -5.23 5.08 -7.69
N MET A 249 -4.98 4.10 -8.56
CA MET A 249 -6.04 3.20 -9.03
C MET A 249 -6.65 2.40 -7.88
N GLU A 250 -5.82 1.81 -7.03
CA GLU A 250 -6.30 1.05 -5.89
C GLU A 250 -7.13 1.93 -4.95
N TYR A 251 -6.67 3.15 -4.65
CA TYR A 251 -7.42 4.08 -3.79
C TYR A 251 -8.76 4.47 -4.41
N GLN A 252 -8.79 4.88 -5.68
CA GLN A 252 -10.01 5.35 -6.34
C GLN A 252 -11.03 4.22 -6.51
N LEU A 253 -10.59 3.00 -6.81
CA LEU A 253 -11.46 1.84 -6.90
C LEU A 253 -12.05 1.48 -5.53
N ASN A 254 -11.27 1.55 -4.46
CA ASN A 254 -11.79 1.38 -3.10
C ASN A 254 -12.79 2.49 -2.73
N LYS A 255 -12.52 3.75 -3.07
CA LYS A 255 -13.46 4.87 -2.88
C LYS A 255 -14.77 4.62 -3.62
N ALA A 256 -14.70 4.16 -4.87
CA ALA A 256 -15.88 3.79 -5.65
C ALA A 256 -16.66 2.61 -5.05
N ALA A 257 -15.97 1.70 -4.36
CA ALA A 257 -16.56 0.58 -3.61
C ALA A 257 -17.07 0.97 -2.20
N GLY A 258 -17.01 2.25 -1.81
CA GLY A 258 -17.57 2.75 -0.55
C GLY A 258 -16.56 2.99 0.57
N PHE A 259 -15.25 2.89 0.32
CA PHE A 259 -14.23 3.28 1.29
C PHE A 259 -14.35 4.78 1.62
N ASP A 260 -14.32 5.13 2.92
CA ASP A 260 -14.52 6.50 3.38
C ASP A 260 -13.23 7.34 3.40
N GLY A 261 -12.05 6.70 3.31
CA GLY A 261 -10.75 7.37 3.45
C GLY A 261 -10.19 7.38 4.87
N ARG A 262 -10.92 6.82 5.85
CA ARG A 262 -10.60 6.86 7.28
C ARG A 262 -10.46 5.46 7.88
N ASP A 263 -11.45 4.59 7.68
CA ASP A 263 -11.37 3.19 8.13
C ASP A 263 -10.79 2.30 7.04
N TRP A 264 -9.54 1.87 7.24
CA TRP A 264 -8.79 1.05 6.29
C TRP A 264 -9.07 -0.45 6.43
N MET A 265 -9.90 -0.88 7.38
CA MET A 265 -10.31 -2.29 7.52
C MET A 265 -10.93 -2.88 6.23
N PRO A 266 -11.93 -2.24 5.58
CA PRO A 266 -12.53 -2.76 4.34
C PRO A 266 -11.64 -2.59 3.09
N TYR A 267 -10.50 -1.90 3.21
CA TYR A 267 -9.66 -1.59 2.07
C TYR A 267 -9.09 -2.87 1.44
N SER A 268 -9.28 -3.02 0.13
CA SER A 268 -8.90 -4.20 -0.63
C SER A 268 -7.73 -3.90 -1.56
N ARG A 269 -6.75 -4.81 -1.61
CA ARG A 269 -5.66 -4.73 -2.58
C ARG A 269 -6.11 -5.17 -3.96
N ILE A 270 -5.49 -4.60 -4.99
CA ILE A 270 -5.61 -5.05 -6.39
C ILE A 270 -4.27 -5.61 -6.89
N ILE A 271 -4.29 -6.28 -8.03
CA ILE A 271 -3.06 -6.71 -8.73
C ILE A 271 -2.75 -5.68 -9.80
N THR A 272 -1.65 -4.95 -9.67
CA THR A 272 -1.20 -4.02 -10.73
C THR A 272 -0.16 -4.69 -11.61
N VAL A 273 -0.29 -4.56 -12.92
CA VAL A 273 0.66 -5.10 -13.90
C VAL A 273 1.59 -3.99 -14.37
N SER A 274 2.87 -4.14 -14.06
CA SER A 274 3.95 -3.29 -14.58
C SER A 274 4.58 -3.97 -15.80
N TRP A 275 4.43 -3.40 -16.99
CA TRP A 275 4.96 -3.96 -18.24
C TRP A 275 5.79 -2.92 -19.00
N PRO A 276 6.72 -3.31 -19.90
CA PRO A 276 7.72 -2.39 -20.44
C PRO A 276 7.17 -1.50 -21.58
N GLY A 277 6.08 -0.79 -21.32
CA GLY A 277 5.37 0.09 -22.25
C GLY A 277 5.93 1.51 -22.34
N ASP A 278 6.99 1.81 -21.61
CA ASP A 278 7.77 3.04 -21.78
C ASP A 278 8.95 2.73 -22.71
N THR A 279 8.78 3.06 -23.99
CA THR A 279 9.77 2.88 -25.05
C THR A 279 10.27 4.21 -25.60
N GLY A 280 9.93 5.33 -24.95
CA GLY A 280 10.11 6.68 -25.47
C GLY A 280 9.08 7.03 -26.55
N ALA A 281 8.71 8.31 -26.63
CA ALA A 281 7.54 8.81 -27.37
C ALA A 281 7.47 8.42 -28.87
N THR A 282 8.60 8.11 -29.50
CA THR A 282 8.69 7.86 -30.94
C THR A 282 8.64 6.39 -31.35
N ASP A 283 8.67 5.44 -30.40
CA ASP A 283 8.77 4.01 -30.71
C ASP A 283 7.51 3.22 -30.29
N PHE A 284 6.38 3.63 -30.86
CA PHE A 284 5.08 3.02 -30.59
C PHE A 284 5.02 1.55 -31.05
N LEU A 285 5.63 1.21 -32.19
CA LEU A 285 5.67 -0.17 -32.68
C LEU A 285 6.39 -1.10 -31.70
N GLN A 286 7.52 -0.69 -31.10
CA GLN A 286 8.16 -1.49 -30.06
C GLN A 286 7.27 -1.64 -28.83
N ALA A 287 6.53 -0.60 -28.43
CA ALA A 287 5.59 -0.72 -27.32
C ALA A 287 4.49 -1.75 -27.60
N GLU A 288 3.99 -1.83 -28.84
CA GLU A 288 3.03 -2.85 -29.24
C GLU A 288 3.60 -4.27 -29.12
N LEU A 289 4.83 -4.49 -29.60
CA LEU A 289 5.52 -5.78 -29.50
C LEU A 289 5.76 -6.18 -28.04
N LYS A 290 6.18 -5.22 -27.21
CA LYS A 290 6.37 -5.42 -25.77
C LYS A 290 5.04 -5.70 -25.06
N ALA A 291 3.94 -5.07 -25.48
CA ALA A 291 2.61 -5.35 -24.93
C ALA A 291 2.18 -6.80 -25.23
N MET A 292 2.44 -7.31 -26.43
CA MET A 292 2.19 -8.71 -26.77
C MET A 292 3.07 -9.68 -25.96
N ALA A 293 4.35 -9.35 -25.79
CA ALA A 293 5.26 -10.16 -24.96
C ALA A 293 4.78 -10.21 -23.49
N ALA A 294 4.39 -9.08 -22.92
CA ALA A 294 3.80 -9.00 -21.59
C ALA A 294 2.47 -9.77 -21.52
N GLY A 295 1.63 -9.72 -22.56
CA GLY A 295 0.37 -10.46 -22.60
C GLY A 295 0.56 -11.98 -22.53
N ARG A 296 1.58 -12.52 -23.21
CA ARG A 296 1.97 -13.94 -23.07
C ARG A 296 2.34 -14.29 -21.64
N ARG A 297 3.06 -13.39 -20.97
CA ARG A 297 3.50 -13.54 -19.57
C ARG A 297 2.41 -13.30 -18.54
N LEU A 298 1.29 -12.68 -18.91
CA LEU A 298 0.13 -12.53 -18.02
C LEU A 298 -0.68 -13.84 -17.89
N VAL A 299 -0.60 -14.74 -18.87
CA VAL A 299 -1.37 -16.00 -18.90
C VAL A 299 -1.17 -16.87 -17.64
N PRO A 300 0.05 -17.11 -17.13
CA PRO A 300 0.25 -17.92 -15.91
C PRO A 300 -0.47 -17.37 -14.67
N LEU A 301 -0.54 -16.04 -14.50
CA LEU A 301 -1.30 -15.43 -13.41
C LEU A 301 -2.79 -15.73 -13.54
N LEU A 302 -3.36 -15.53 -14.74
CA LEU A 302 -4.79 -15.78 -14.99
C LEU A 302 -5.14 -17.24 -14.73
N GLN A 303 -4.27 -18.16 -15.17
CA GLN A 303 -4.41 -19.59 -14.89
C GLN A 303 -4.35 -19.88 -13.38
N GLN A 304 -3.37 -19.33 -12.67
CA GLN A 304 -3.23 -19.53 -11.23
C GLN A 304 -4.47 -19.06 -10.44
N LEU A 305 -5.04 -17.92 -10.80
CA LEU A 305 -6.23 -17.38 -10.13
C LEU A 305 -7.45 -18.27 -10.39
N GLN A 306 -7.67 -18.70 -11.64
CA GLN A 306 -8.77 -19.59 -12.01
C GLN A 306 -8.64 -20.98 -11.39
N ASP A 307 -7.45 -21.58 -11.41
CA ASP A 307 -7.18 -22.87 -10.76
C ASP A 307 -7.40 -22.81 -9.25
N ALA A 308 -7.22 -21.64 -8.64
CA ALA A 308 -7.50 -21.38 -7.23
C ALA A 308 -8.98 -21.05 -6.94
N GLY A 309 -9.83 -20.99 -7.98
CA GLY A 309 -11.24 -20.65 -7.89
C GLY A 309 -11.51 -19.17 -7.64
N VAL A 310 -10.54 -18.28 -7.85
CA VAL A 310 -10.67 -16.84 -7.65
C VAL A 310 -11.29 -16.21 -8.90
N ALA A 311 -12.38 -15.46 -8.75
CA ALA A 311 -13.01 -14.70 -9.84
C ALA A 311 -12.05 -13.61 -10.36
N VAL A 312 -12.03 -13.37 -11.67
CA VAL A 312 -11.01 -12.53 -12.32
C VAL A 312 -11.64 -11.37 -13.06
N ASN A 313 -11.30 -10.15 -12.64
CA ASN A 313 -11.73 -8.90 -13.28
C ASN A 313 -10.50 -8.14 -13.79
N LEU A 314 -10.53 -7.68 -15.04
CA LEU A 314 -9.44 -6.92 -15.66
C LEU A 314 -9.91 -5.51 -15.99
N ILE A 315 -9.12 -4.51 -15.63
CA ILE A 315 -9.23 -3.14 -16.13
C ILE A 315 -7.93 -2.83 -16.87
N THR A 316 -8.04 -2.30 -18.08
CA THR A 316 -6.89 -1.84 -18.86
C THR A 316 -7.08 -0.43 -19.33
N HIS A 317 -6.00 0.34 -19.41
CA HIS A 317 -5.99 1.66 -20.02
C HIS A 317 -5.14 1.68 -21.29
N SER A 318 -5.58 2.39 -22.34
CA SER A 318 -4.78 2.67 -23.54
C SER A 318 -4.16 1.38 -24.13
N LEU A 319 -2.83 1.36 -24.38
CA LEU A 319 -2.13 0.21 -24.95
C LEU A 319 -2.05 -1.00 -24.00
N GLY A 320 -2.35 -0.82 -22.70
CA GLY A 320 -2.54 -1.93 -21.76
C GLY A 320 -3.65 -2.89 -22.20
N ALA A 321 -4.61 -2.42 -23.02
CA ALA A 321 -5.60 -3.27 -23.66
C ALA A 321 -4.95 -4.38 -24.50
N ARG A 322 -3.87 -4.08 -25.22
CA ARG A 322 -3.15 -5.07 -26.04
C ARG A 322 -2.53 -6.18 -25.19
N VAL A 323 -2.04 -5.87 -23.99
CA VAL A 323 -1.51 -6.86 -23.04
C VAL A 323 -2.61 -7.85 -22.65
N ALA A 324 -3.76 -7.36 -22.19
CA ALA A 324 -4.87 -8.22 -21.78
C ALA A 324 -5.45 -9.01 -22.97
N LEU A 325 -5.72 -8.35 -24.10
CA LEU A 325 -6.28 -9.01 -25.28
C LEU A 325 -5.37 -10.11 -25.82
N THR A 326 -4.05 -9.92 -25.77
CA THR A 326 -3.09 -10.98 -26.12
C THR A 326 -3.24 -12.19 -25.19
N ALA A 327 -3.28 -11.97 -23.87
CA ALA A 327 -3.43 -13.05 -22.89
C ALA A 327 -4.74 -13.83 -23.10
N LEU A 328 -5.84 -13.10 -23.26
CA LEU A 328 -7.17 -13.68 -23.49
C LEU A 328 -7.25 -14.41 -24.83
N ASN A 329 -6.59 -13.91 -25.88
CA ASN A 329 -6.55 -14.60 -27.17
C ASN A 329 -5.85 -15.97 -27.07
N ILE A 330 -4.78 -16.06 -26.28
CA ILE A 330 -4.09 -17.34 -25.99
C ILE A 330 -5.01 -18.29 -25.22
N LEU A 331 -5.67 -17.79 -24.17
CA LEU A 331 -6.63 -18.58 -23.38
C LEU A 331 -7.79 -19.09 -24.24
N GLY A 332 -8.41 -18.21 -25.03
CA GLY A 332 -9.53 -18.58 -25.90
C GLY A 332 -9.15 -19.55 -27.02
N THR A 333 -7.93 -19.43 -27.56
CA THR A 333 -7.40 -20.38 -28.57
C THR A 333 -7.13 -21.75 -27.96
N THR A 334 -6.74 -21.80 -26.68
CA THR A 334 -6.46 -23.04 -25.95
C THR A 334 -7.69 -23.64 -25.24
N GLY A 335 -8.90 -23.16 -25.59
CA GLY A 335 -10.16 -23.71 -25.06
C GLY A 335 -10.48 -23.30 -23.63
N ARG A 336 -9.83 -22.26 -23.09
CA ARG A 336 -10.08 -21.72 -21.75
C ARG A 336 -11.18 -20.66 -21.81
N TYR A 337 -12.42 -21.12 -21.90
CA TYR A 337 -13.60 -20.28 -22.06
C TYR A 337 -14.05 -19.66 -20.74
N ASN A 338 -14.47 -18.39 -20.75
CA ASN A 338 -15.08 -17.72 -19.60
C ASN A 338 -14.19 -17.65 -18.32
N TRP A 339 -12.86 -17.71 -18.50
CA TRP A 339 -11.87 -17.64 -17.41
C TRP A 339 -11.62 -16.22 -16.88
N VAL A 340 -12.14 -15.21 -17.56
CA VAL A 340 -12.18 -13.82 -17.07
C VAL A 340 -13.65 -13.42 -16.95
N ASP A 341 -14.07 -12.99 -15.77
CA ASP A 341 -15.46 -12.62 -15.52
C ASP A 341 -15.79 -11.30 -16.22
N HIS A 342 -14.95 -10.29 -16.05
CA HIS A 342 -15.17 -8.99 -16.67
C HIS A 342 -13.85 -8.40 -17.18
N LEU A 343 -13.86 -7.90 -18.41
CA LEU A 343 -12.81 -7.09 -19.01
C LEU A 343 -13.34 -5.68 -19.29
N PHE A 344 -12.74 -4.68 -18.66
CA PHE A 344 -13.02 -3.26 -18.90
C PHE A 344 -11.86 -2.64 -19.70
N LEU A 345 -12.16 -2.21 -20.92
CA LEU A 345 -11.22 -1.57 -21.84
C LEU A 345 -11.44 -0.05 -21.81
N TRP A 346 -10.57 0.66 -21.09
CA TRP A 346 -10.63 2.12 -20.99
C TRP A 346 -9.77 2.74 -22.09
N GLN A 347 -10.44 3.36 -23.07
CA GLN A 347 -9.84 4.01 -24.24
C GLN A 347 -8.76 3.12 -24.90
N PRO A 348 -9.12 1.91 -25.32
CA PRO A 348 -8.13 0.93 -25.74
C PRO A 348 -7.39 1.42 -27.00
N ALA A 349 -6.05 1.45 -26.95
CA ALA A 349 -5.19 1.79 -28.08
C ALA A 349 -4.93 0.56 -28.96
N VAL A 350 -6.02 -0.01 -29.47
CA VAL A 350 -6.03 -1.13 -30.43
C VAL A 350 -6.91 -0.76 -31.61
N ALA A 351 -6.76 -1.44 -32.73
CA ALA A 351 -7.58 -1.18 -33.91
C ALA A 351 -9.07 -1.50 -33.64
N ASP A 352 -9.98 -0.81 -34.32
CA ASP A 352 -11.43 -1.02 -34.17
C ASP A 352 -11.87 -2.45 -34.50
N ASN A 353 -11.09 -3.15 -35.33
CA ASN A 353 -11.29 -4.54 -35.71
C ASN A 353 -10.53 -5.55 -34.82
N ALA A 354 -9.97 -5.11 -33.69
CA ALA A 354 -9.14 -5.95 -32.83
C ALA A 354 -9.86 -7.19 -32.29
N LEU A 355 -11.20 -7.19 -32.22
CA LEU A 355 -12.01 -8.34 -31.80
C LEU A 355 -12.81 -8.96 -32.97
N SER A 356 -12.47 -8.62 -34.22
CA SER A 356 -13.19 -9.11 -35.39
C SER A 356 -13.09 -10.63 -35.52
N ASN A 357 -14.19 -11.22 -36.00
CA ASN A 357 -14.29 -12.65 -36.29
C ASN A 357 -13.89 -12.98 -37.75
N ASP A 358 -13.49 -11.98 -38.55
CA ASP A 358 -13.09 -12.14 -39.95
C ASP A 358 -11.60 -11.76 -40.16
N PRO A 359 -10.67 -12.64 -39.78
CA PRO A 359 -9.23 -12.35 -39.82
C PRO A 359 -8.67 -12.19 -41.24
N GLU A 360 -9.39 -12.62 -42.28
CA GLU A 360 -8.95 -12.48 -43.68
C GLU A 360 -9.23 -11.09 -44.24
N ARG A 361 -10.25 -10.39 -43.70
CA ARG A 361 -10.65 -9.05 -44.13
C ARG A 361 -10.00 -7.93 -43.30
N ASP A 362 -9.57 -8.27 -42.09
CA ASP A 362 -9.07 -7.35 -41.05
C ASP A 362 -7.55 -7.51 -40.81
N VAL A 363 -6.79 -7.58 -41.90
CA VAL A 363 -5.34 -7.82 -41.84
C VAL A 363 -4.62 -6.55 -41.41
N HIS A 364 -4.23 -6.47 -40.13
CA HIS A 364 -3.11 -5.60 -39.76
C HIS A 364 -1.89 -6.04 -40.58
N PRO A 365 -1.08 -5.16 -41.20
CA PRO A 365 0.01 -5.55 -42.11
C PRO A 365 1.05 -6.52 -41.53
N LEU A 366 1.03 -6.71 -40.20
CA LEU A 366 1.91 -7.60 -39.44
C LEU A 366 1.14 -8.66 -38.61
N GLY A 367 -0.20 -8.70 -38.66
CA GLY A 367 -1.02 -9.58 -37.81
C GLY A 367 -0.95 -9.28 -36.30
N LEU A 368 -0.34 -8.15 -35.92
CA LEU A 368 0.00 -7.81 -34.52
C LEU A 368 -1.13 -7.09 -33.75
N GLY A 369 -2.31 -6.92 -34.37
CA GLY A 369 -3.38 -6.05 -33.86
C GLY A 369 -4.75 -6.71 -33.68
N VAL A 370 -4.90 -8.02 -33.97
CA VAL A 370 -6.18 -8.73 -33.90
C VAL A 370 -6.15 -9.89 -32.90
N PHE A 371 -7.25 -10.07 -32.18
CA PHE A 371 -7.41 -11.00 -31.06
C PHE A 371 -8.73 -11.78 -31.19
N PRO A 372 -8.94 -12.53 -32.29
CA PRO A 372 -10.22 -13.14 -32.64
C PRO A 372 -10.70 -14.20 -31.63
N ALA A 373 -9.84 -14.70 -30.75
CA ALA A 373 -10.23 -15.64 -29.71
C ALA A 373 -10.37 -14.98 -28.33
N ALA A 374 -10.05 -13.70 -28.15
CA ALA A 374 -10.07 -13.07 -26.83
C ALA A 374 -11.47 -13.05 -26.20
N TYR A 375 -12.52 -12.84 -27.02
CA TYR A 375 -13.90 -12.85 -26.54
C TYR A 375 -14.35 -14.20 -25.97
N LYS A 376 -13.68 -15.30 -26.35
CA LYS A 376 -14.00 -16.64 -25.84
C LYS A 376 -13.58 -16.79 -24.39
N ALA A 377 -12.51 -16.12 -23.98
CA ALA A 377 -11.94 -16.22 -22.63
C ALA A 377 -12.62 -15.29 -21.62
N ALA A 378 -13.28 -14.22 -22.05
CA ALA A 378 -13.98 -13.27 -21.18
C ALA A 378 -15.50 -13.46 -21.24
N ARG A 379 -16.16 -13.53 -20.08
CA ARG A 379 -17.63 -13.62 -19.98
C ARG A 379 -18.30 -12.32 -20.42
N GLN A 380 -17.70 -11.18 -20.07
CA GLN A 380 -18.18 -9.87 -20.46
C GLN A 380 -17.02 -8.94 -20.79
N ILE A 381 -17.14 -8.23 -21.91
CA ILE A 381 -16.22 -7.17 -22.32
C ILE A 381 -17.00 -5.85 -22.35
N VAL A 382 -16.48 -4.84 -21.65
CA VAL A 382 -17.03 -3.48 -21.60
C VAL A 382 -15.98 -2.53 -22.16
N VAL A 383 -16.36 -1.72 -23.15
CA VAL A 383 -15.48 -0.72 -23.76
C VAL A 383 -15.95 0.66 -23.37
N LEU A 384 -15.04 1.46 -22.79
CA LEU A 384 -15.30 2.85 -22.43
C LEU A 384 -14.51 3.77 -23.36
N HIS A 385 -15.24 4.55 -24.16
CA HIS A 385 -14.68 5.59 -25.01
C HIS A 385 -14.86 6.95 -24.35
N SER A 386 -13.81 7.77 -24.32
CA SER A 386 -13.94 9.19 -23.97
C SER A 386 -13.65 10.06 -25.19
N LYS A 387 -14.36 11.18 -25.30
CA LYS A 387 -14.08 12.21 -26.30
C LYS A 387 -13.08 13.18 -25.66
N LYS A 388 -11.86 13.29 -26.21
CA LYS A 388 -10.74 14.18 -25.79
C LYS A 388 -9.71 13.57 -24.81
N ASP A 389 -9.22 12.37 -25.09
CA ASP A 389 -8.05 11.89 -24.36
C ASP A 389 -6.75 12.30 -25.07
N GLY A 390 -5.98 13.18 -24.45
CA GLY A 390 -4.65 13.55 -24.90
C GLY A 390 -3.66 12.41 -24.63
N VAL A 391 -3.83 11.27 -25.32
CA VAL A 391 -2.95 10.08 -25.21
C VAL A 391 -1.49 10.42 -25.59
N LEU A 392 -1.26 11.56 -26.25
CA LEU A 392 0.06 12.08 -26.62
C LEU A 392 0.61 13.14 -25.65
N GLY A 393 0.01 13.32 -24.47
CA GLY A 393 0.34 14.39 -23.52
C GLY A 393 -0.47 15.68 -23.78
N PRO A 394 -0.39 16.69 -22.89
CA PRO A 394 -1.00 17.98 -23.14
C PRO A 394 -0.38 18.59 -24.40
N ASP A 395 -1.21 18.92 -25.40
CA ASP A 395 -0.78 19.79 -26.50
C ASP A 395 -0.44 21.15 -25.88
N GLU A 396 0.80 21.64 -26.03
CA GLU A 396 1.27 22.89 -25.41
C GLU A 396 0.36 24.10 -25.74
N ARG A 397 -0.46 23.99 -26.80
CA ARG A 397 -1.48 24.95 -27.21
C ARG A 397 -2.71 25.01 -26.30
N PHE A 398 -2.90 24.07 -25.37
CA PHE A 398 -4.03 24.01 -24.43
C PHE A 398 -3.59 23.91 -22.96
N SER A 399 -2.45 24.54 -22.63
CA SER A 399 -1.90 24.65 -21.27
C SER A 399 -2.69 25.60 -20.35
N ASN A 400 -4.02 25.62 -20.45
CA ASN A 400 -4.85 26.33 -19.48
C ASN A 400 -5.14 25.39 -18.32
N SER A 401 -4.77 25.83 -17.12
CA SER A 401 -5.06 25.13 -15.86
C SER A 401 -6.53 24.71 -15.76
N TRP A 402 -6.79 23.54 -15.17
CA TRP A 402 -8.13 22.96 -15.01
C TRP A 402 -9.15 23.96 -14.42
N GLY A 403 -8.70 24.95 -13.63
CA GLY A 403 -9.52 26.03 -13.08
C GLY A 403 -9.95 27.11 -14.09
N GLN A 404 -9.19 27.39 -15.14
CA GLN A 404 -9.57 28.36 -16.19
C GLN A 404 -10.71 27.85 -17.08
N GLN A 405 -10.77 26.53 -17.31
CA GLN A 405 -11.81 25.91 -18.16
C GLN A 405 -13.21 25.94 -17.52
N ILE A 406 -13.30 26.09 -16.19
CA ILE A 406 -14.58 26.23 -15.48
C ILE A 406 -15.10 27.66 -15.57
N ALA A 407 -14.22 28.67 -15.56
CA ALA A 407 -14.63 30.09 -15.65
C ALA A 407 -15.20 30.46 -17.03
N GLU A 408 -14.68 29.86 -18.10
CA GLU A 408 -15.14 30.11 -19.48
C GLU A 408 -16.51 29.49 -19.79
N ASN A 409 -16.90 28.40 -19.12
CA ASN A 409 -18.21 27.76 -19.30
C ASN A 409 -19.33 28.36 -18.44
N VAL A 410 -19.02 29.30 -17.53
CA VAL A 410 -20.01 30.01 -16.71
C VAL A 410 -20.33 31.40 -17.29
N SER A 411 -19.62 31.82 -18.34
CA SER A 411 -19.78 33.13 -18.97
C SER A 411 -20.32 33.08 -20.41
N SER A 412 -20.87 31.94 -20.85
CA SER A 412 -21.58 31.77 -22.13
C SER A 412 -23.07 31.50 -21.99
#